data_AF-A0A3P6SWL6-F1
#
_entry.id   AF-A0A3P6SWL6-F1
#
_cell.length_a   1.000
_cell.length_b   1.000
_cell.length_c   1.000
_cell.angle_alpha   90.00
_cell.angle_beta   90.00
_cell.angle_gamma   90.00
#
_symmetry.space_group_name_H-M   'P 1'
#
loop_
_entity.id
_entity.type
_entity.pdbx_description
1 polymer ?
#
loop_
_entity_poly.entity_id
_entity_poly.type
_entity_poly.pdbx_seq_one_letter_code
_entity_poly.pdbx_strand_id
1 'polypeptide(L)'
;GAVVPTSTAVKTTKPDSTSSPKKEVVKREPTPPPGEDTIFDANELRHYLRPVWEKLDCSEDAIPFRMPVDPDLLHIPDYNDIVKHPMDLSTICGKLDSGRYKNPWEFCDDMWLMFDNAWMYNRKNSKVYKYCTKLSEMFVAEMDQVMQQMGYCCSRKLSFTPLALFCYGASMCTIARDQPYWVYEQTSSQYGVTVSERYTYCLKCFDALPPEGISLSENPNDQSNMAPKDKFVQMKNNVIDYEPFEVCKYCHRKWHRICALYDKKVVILVV
;
A
#
# COMPACT_ATOMS: atom_id res chain seq x y z
N GLY A 1 52.31 50.67 5.40
CA GLY A 1 50.92 50.19 5.31
C GLY A 1 50.86 49.07 4.27
N ALA A 2 49.90 48.15 4.44
CA ALA A 2 49.67 46.91 3.67
C ALA A 2 50.59 45.73 4.10
N VAL A 3 50.17 44.84 5.01
CA VAL A 3 49.21 43.70 4.93
C VAL A 3 49.90 42.43 4.40
N VAL A 4 50.05 41.47 5.32
CA VAL A 4 50.55 40.10 5.18
C VAL A 4 49.46 39.20 4.57
N PRO A 5 49.84 38.16 3.80
CA PRO A 5 49.04 36.93 3.79
C PRO A 5 49.89 35.70 4.20
N THR A 6 49.39 34.98 5.20
CA THR A 6 49.88 33.70 5.71
C THR A 6 49.42 32.55 4.81
N SER A 7 50.36 31.69 4.39
CA SER A 7 50.12 30.44 3.68
C SER A 7 50.06 29.28 4.68
N THR A 8 48.93 28.58 4.74
CA THR A 8 48.76 27.34 5.50
C THR A 8 48.95 26.12 4.59
N ALA A 9 49.93 25.29 4.93
CA ALA A 9 50.27 24.05 4.26
C ALA A 9 49.20 22.95 4.51
N VAL A 10 48.74 22.32 3.43
CA VAL A 10 47.83 21.16 3.46
C VAL A 10 48.68 19.88 3.58
N LYS A 11 48.49 19.13 4.67
CA LYS A 11 49.02 17.77 4.85
C LYS A 11 48.01 16.76 4.30
N THR A 12 48.45 15.94 3.35
CA THR A 12 47.74 14.79 2.80
C THR A 12 47.85 13.58 3.74
N THR A 13 46.71 12.97 4.09
CA THR A 13 46.63 11.64 4.71
C THR A 13 45.67 10.75 3.92
N LYS A 14 46.11 9.53 3.63
CA LYS A 14 45.40 8.48 2.87
C LYS A 14 44.18 7.96 3.66
N PRO A 15 43.12 7.49 2.97
CA PRO A 15 42.01 6.79 3.61
C PRO A 15 42.33 5.30 3.75
N ASP A 16 42.04 4.72 4.91
CA ASP A 16 42.07 3.27 5.09
C ASP A 16 40.81 2.78 5.84
N SER A 17 40.40 1.58 5.43
CA SER A 17 39.44 0.66 6.05
C SER A 17 37.93 0.98 5.98
N THR A 18 37.29 0.19 5.13
CA THR A 18 35.87 -0.17 5.06
C THR A 18 35.27 -0.56 6.42
N SER A 19 34.23 0.15 6.87
CA SER A 19 33.34 -0.30 7.94
C SER A 19 31.98 -0.72 7.37
N SER A 20 31.71 -2.03 7.42
CA SER A 20 30.38 -2.57 7.13
C SER A 20 29.40 -2.14 8.24
N PRO A 21 28.14 -1.79 7.93
CA PRO A 21 27.19 -1.37 8.96
C PRO A 21 26.79 -2.56 9.84
N LYS A 22 27.05 -2.46 11.14
CA LYS A 22 26.59 -3.44 12.15
C LYS A 22 25.07 -3.34 12.27
N LYS A 23 24.36 -4.46 12.07
CA LYS A 23 22.94 -4.60 12.42
C LYS A 23 22.80 -4.43 13.93
N GLU A 24 22.22 -3.33 14.40
CA GLU A 24 21.80 -3.18 15.79
C GLU A 24 20.65 -4.15 16.06
N VAL A 25 20.92 -5.14 16.92
CA VAL A 25 19.87 -6.02 17.45
C VAL A 25 19.13 -5.25 18.53
N VAL A 26 17.92 -4.80 18.20
CA VAL A 26 17.03 -4.12 19.15
C VAL A 26 16.69 -5.08 20.30
N LYS A 27 17.19 -4.81 21.51
CA LYS A 27 16.78 -5.54 22.72
C LYS A 27 15.31 -5.19 23.00
N ARG A 28 14.43 -6.21 22.92
CA ARG A 28 12.99 -6.08 23.14
C ARG A 28 12.69 -6.19 24.63
N GLU A 29 11.96 -5.22 25.17
CA GLU A 29 11.42 -5.31 26.53
C GLU A 29 10.09 -6.08 26.50
N PRO A 30 9.74 -6.85 27.54
CA PRO A 30 8.47 -7.58 27.56
C PRO A 30 7.31 -6.58 27.55
N THR A 31 6.42 -6.70 26.57
CA THR A 31 5.09 -6.10 26.65
C THR A 31 4.35 -6.75 27.83
N PRO A 32 3.53 -5.99 28.59
CA PRO A 32 2.62 -6.60 29.54
C PRO A 32 1.78 -7.69 28.84
N PRO A 33 1.43 -8.79 29.53
CA PRO A 33 0.48 -9.76 29.01
C PRO A 33 -0.84 -9.05 28.63
N PRO A 34 -1.63 -9.61 27.70
CA PRO A 34 -2.90 -9.02 27.30
C PRO A 34 -3.79 -8.87 28.54
N GLY A 35 -4.07 -7.64 28.93
CA GLY A 35 -5.12 -7.30 29.87
C GLY A 35 -6.46 -7.09 29.16
N GLU A 36 -7.50 -6.77 29.93
CA GLU A 36 -8.82 -6.33 29.43
C GLU A 36 -8.71 -5.16 28.44
N ASP A 37 -7.62 -4.38 28.48
CA ASP A 37 -7.22 -3.26 27.61
C ASP A 37 -7.02 -3.58 26.10
N THR A 38 -7.49 -4.74 25.62
CA THR A 38 -7.39 -5.16 24.21
C THR A 38 -8.71 -5.15 23.47
N ILE A 39 -9.83 -5.07 24.20
CA ILE A 39 -11.18 -5.04 23.65
C ILE A 39 -11.74 -3.64 23.91
N PHE A 40 -11.99 -2.89 22.84
CA PHE A 40 -12.61 -1.58 22.95
C PHE A 40 -14.13 -1.74 22.93
N ASP A 41 -14.82 -1.15 23.90
CA ASP A 41 -16.27 -1.04 23.82
C ASP A 41 -16.70 0.09 22.86
N ALA A 42 -18.00 0.15 22.56
CA ALA A 42 -18.53 1.15 21.63
C ALA A 42 -18.35 2.60 22.10
N ASN A 43 -18.30 2.84 23.42
CA ASN A 43 -18.11 4.17 23.97
C ASN A 43 -16.64 4.59 23.88
N GLU A 44 -15.72 3.69 24.18
CA GLU A 44 -14.28 3.91 24.02
C GLU A 44 -13.93 4.18 22.56
N LEU A 45 -14.42 3.35 21.63
CA LEU A 45 -14.23 3.59 20.20
C LEU A 45 -14.77 4.95 19.79
N ARG A 46 -15.96 5.33 20.25
CA ARG A 46 -16.50 6.66 19.95
C ARG A 46 -15.65 7.77 20.53
N HIS A 47 -15.20 7.65 21.77
CA HIS A 47 -14.35 8.64 22.42
C HIS A 47 -13.10 8.95 21.59
N TYR A 48 -12.44 7.92 21.07
CA TYR A 48 -11.22 8.06 20.27
C TYR A 48 -11.48 8.47 18.81
N LEU A 49 -12.50 7.90 18.16
CA LEU A 49 -12.68 8.03 16.71
C LEU A 49 -13.55 9.23 16.31
N ARG A 50 -14.48 9.66 17.18
CA ARG A 50 -15.39 10.78 16.90
C ARG A 50 -14.64 12.08 16.59
N PRO A 51 -13.60 12.51 17.35
CA PRO A 51 -12.88 13.74 17.04
C PRO A 51 -12.20 13.72 15.67
N VAL A 52 -11.70 12.55 15.25
CA VAL A 52 -11.10 12.38 13.91
C VAL A 52 -12.17 12.60 12.85
N TRP A 53 -13.32 11.92 12.97
CA TRP A 53 -14.43 12.08 12.04
C TRP A 53 -14.93 13.53 11.96
N GLU A 54 -15.12 14.19 13.11
CA GLU A 54 -15.61 15.58 13.17
C GLU A 54 -14.67 16.55 12.45
N LYS A 55 -13.36 16.38 12.66
CA LYS A 55 -12.35 17.20 11.99
C LYS A 55 -12.36 17.04 10.48
N LEU A 56 -12.58 15.83 9.99
CA LEU A 56 -12.75 15.57 8.57
C LEU A 56 -14.03 16.20 8.04
N ASP A 57 -15.17 15.98 8.70
CA ASP A 57 -16.47 16.52 8.27
C ASP A 57 -16.47 18.05 8.20
N CYS A 58 -15.75 18.73 9.09
CA CYS A 58 -15.60 20.19 9.09
C CYS A 58 -14.78 20.74 7.91
N SER A 59 -14.02 19.91 7.20
CA SER A 59 -13.23 20.34 6.04
C SER A 59 -14.14 20.71 4.85
N GLU A 60 -13.78 21.77 4.11
CA GLU A 60 -14.46 22.08 2.84
C GLU A 60 -14.26 20.97 1.80
N ASP A 61 -13.10 20.30 1.84
CA ASP A 61 -12.81 19.18 0.94
C ASP A 61 -13.74 17.98 1.23
N ALA A 62 -14.43 17.93 2.39
CA ALA A 62 -15.36 16.87 2.74
C ALA A 62 -16.74 16.99 2.09
N ILE A 63 -17.10 18.14 1.51
CA ILE A 63 -18.46 18.41 0.98
C ILE A 63 -19.02 17.26 0.10
N PRO A 64 -18.30 16.71 -0.89
CA PRO A 64 -18.82 15.63 -1.74
C PRO A 64 -18.99 14.28 -1.03
N PHE A 65 -18.43 14.14 0.18
CA PHE A 65 -18.33 12.89 0.93
C PHE A 65 -19.25 12.87 2.16
N ARG A 66 -19.94 13.98 2.46
CA ARG A 66 -20.78 14.10 3.66
C ARG A 66 -22.02 13.22 3.63
N MET A 67 -22.56 12.98 2.44
CA MET A 67 -23.81 12.24 2.23
C MET A 67 -23.59 11.08 1.24
N PRO A 68 -24.45 10.05 1.25
CA PRO A 68 -24.40 8.99 0.25
C PRO A 68 -24.51 9.57 -1.16
N VAL A 69 -23.75 9.00 -2.09
CA VAL A 69 -23.82 9.39 -3.50
C VAL A 69 -25.19 8.99 -4.05
N ASP A 70 -25.90 9.97 -4.60
CA ASP A 70 -27.16 9.77 -5.34
C ASP A 70 -26.85 9.87 -6.85
N PRO A 71 -26.79 8.74 -7.58
CA PRO A 71 -26.40 8.74 -8.97
C PRO A 71 -27.37 9.47 -9.90
N ASP A 72 -28.66 9.45 -9.58
CA ASP A 72 -29.71 10.07 -10.40
C ASP A 72 -29.67 11.59 -10.25
N LEU A 73 -29.58 12.07 -9.00
CA LEU A 73 -29.48 13.50 -8.68
C LEU A 73 -28.21 14.14 -9.25
N LEU A 74 -27.10 13.39 -9.26
CA LEU A 74 -25.81 13.85 -9.74
C LEU A 74 -25.58 13.58 -11.24
N HIS A 75 -26.55 12.95 -11.92
CA HIS A 75 -26.50 12.60 -13.34
C HIS A 75 -25.28 11.74 -13.72
N ILE A 76 -24.99 10.74 -12.88
CA ILE A 76 -23.88 9.78 -13.04
C ILE A 76 -24.39 8.34 -13.01
N PRO A 77 -25.19 7.92 -14.01
CA PRO A 77 -25.93 6.66 -13.97
C PRO A 77 -25.04 5.40 -13.91
N ASP A 78 -23.77 5.51 -14.33
CA ASP A 78 -22.78 4.44 -14.31
C ASP A 78 -22.10 4.23 -12.94
N TYR A 79 -22.43 5.05 -11.92
CA TYR A 79 -21.76 4.99 -10.62
C TYR A 79 -21.83 3.62 -9.96
N ASN A 80 -23.03 3.01 -9.90
CA ASN A 80 -23.22 1.69 -9.28
C ASN A 80 -22.65 0.54 -10.13
N ASP A 81 -22.38 0.78 -11.42
CA ASP A 81 -21.69 -0.18 -12.28
C ASP A 81 -20.19 -0.23 -11.98
N ILE A 82 -19.62 0.86 -11.49
CA ILE A 82 -18.20 0.97 -11.13
C ILE A 82 -17.98 0.73 -9.63
N VAL A 83 -18.72 1.45 -8.77
CA VAL A 83 -18.61 1.39 -7.31
C VAL A 83 -19.61 0.37 -6.77
N LYS A 84 -19.09 -0.74 -6.22
CA LYS A 84 -19.91 -1.88 -5.75
C LYS A 84 -20.32 -1.78 -4.30
N HIS A 85 -19.57 -1.05 -3.49
CA HIS A 85 -19.85 -0.87 -2.06
C HIS A 85 -19.71 0.60 -1.71
N PRO A 86 -20.75 1.43 -1.96
CA PRO A 86 -20.73 2.85 -1.63
C PRO A 86 -20.50 3.09 -0.13
N MET A 87 -19.81 4.18 0.20
CA MET A 87 -19.55 4.61 1.57
C MET A 87 -19.39 6.13 1.62
N ASP A 88 -19.80 6.75 2.72
CA ASP A 88 -19.79 8.20 2.94
C ASP A 88 -19.68 8.53 4.44
N LEU A 89 -19.36 9.78 4.77
CA LEU A 89 -19.14 10.22 6.15
C LEU A 89 -20.39 10.09 7.03
N SER A 90 -21.60 10.33 6.52
CA SER A 90 -22.82 10.17 7.33
C SER A 90 -23.08 8.71 7.67
N THR A 91 -22.84 7.79 6.74
CA THR A 91 -22.94 6.35 6.99
C THR A 91 -21.90 5.89 8.02
N ILE A 92 -20.65 6.35 7.90
CA ILE A 92 -19.58 6.07 8.86
C ILE A 92 -19.93 6.60 10.25
N CYS A 93 -20.44 7.83 10.32
CA CYS A 93 -20.89 8.44 11.57
C CYS A 93 -22.03 7.62 12.20
N GLY A 94 -23.03 7.21 11.41
CA GLY A 94 -24.11 6.36 11.88
C GLY A 94 -23.64 4.99 12.39
N LYS A 95 -22.63 4.37 11.75
CA LYS A 95 -22.02 3.12 12.21
C LYS A 95 -21.27 3.30 13.53
N LEU A 96 -20.48 4.39 13.65
CA LEU A 96 -19.82 4.75 14.90
C LEU A 96 -20.86 5.00 16.00
N ASP A 97 -21.92 5.73 15.65
CA ASP A 97 -22.93 6.17 16.61
C ASP A 97 -23.87 5.06 17.08
N SER A 98 -23.97 3.98 16.33
CA SER A 98 -24.70 2.77 16.71
C SER A 98 -23.81 1.67 17.28
N GLY A 99 -22.51 1.94 17.49
CA GLY A 99 -21.56 0.96 18.04
C GLY A 99 -21.34 -0.25 17.13
N ARG A 100 -21.44 -0.08 15.81
CA ARG A 100 -21.29 -1.18 14.83
C ARG A 100 -19.84 -1.58 14.58
N TYR A 101 -18.88 -0.75 14.97
CA TYR A 101 -17.45 -1.07 14.89
C TYR A 101 -17.02 -1.88 16.10
N LYS A 102 -16.30 -2.98 15.86
CA LYS A 102 -15.75 -3.84 16.92
C LYS A 102 -14.32 -3.46 17.32
N ASN A 103 -13.65 -2.71 16.47
CA ASN A 103 -12.26 -2.28 16.63
C ASN A 103 -11.99 -1.09 15.70
N PRO A 104 -10.91 -0.30 15.92
CA PRO A 104 -10.65 0.89 15.11
C PRO A 104 -10.27 0.59 13.66
N TRP A 105 -9.83 -0.64 13.32
CA TRP A 105 -9.52 -0.98 11.93
C TRP A 105 -10.77 -1.04 11.05
N GLU A 106 -11.90 -1.50 11.58
CA GLU A 106 -13.15 -1.50 10.80
C GLU A 106 -13.62 -0.08 10.44
N PHE A 107 -13.35 0.92 11.31
CA PHE A 107 -13.57 2.32 10.99
C PHE A 107 -12.59 2.82 9.91
N CYS A 108 -11.29 2.49 10.04
CA CYS A 108 -10.30 2.80 9.02
C CYS A 108 -10.66 2.18 7.67
N ASP A 109 -11.17 0.95 7.64
CA ASP A 109 -11.55 0.23 6.42
C ASP A 109 -12.67 0.96 5.68
N ASP A 110 -13.69 1.46 6.38
CA ASP A 110 -14.75 2.26 5.74
C ASP A 110 -14.25 3.62 5.24
N MET A 111 -13.37 4.30 6.01
CA MET A 111 -12.75 5.55 5.59
C MET A 111 -11.94 5.35 4.29
N TRP A 112 -11.14 4.28 4.23
CA TRP A 112 -10.39 3.92 3.03
C TRP A 112 -11.28 3.47 1.89
N LEU A 113 -12.38 2.75 2.15
CA LEU A 113 -13.37 2.37 1.14
C LEU A 113 -13.99 3.60 0.48
N MET A 114 -14.38 4.60 1.27
CA MET A 114 -14.89 5.88 0.76
C MET A 114 -13.87 6.56 -0.16
N PHE A 115 -12.60 6.62 0.23
CA PHE A 115 -11.54 7.22 -0.59
C PHE A 115 -11.25 6.41 -1.86
N ASP A 116 -11.14 5.09 -1.75
CA ASP A 116 -10.87 4.20 -2.89
C ASP A 116 -12.00 4.27 -3.92
N ASN A 117 -13.26 4.30 -3.49
CA ASN A 117 -14.41 4.50 -4.37
C ASN A 117 -14.32 5.83 -5.13
N ALA A 118 -13.94 6.91 -4.42
CA ALA A 118 -13.81 8.23 -5.02
C ALA A 118 -12.66 8.30 -6.04
N TRP A 119 -11.50 7.73 -5.73
CA TRP A 119 -10.38 7.65 -6.68
C TRP A 119 -10.64 6.73 -7.86
N MET A 120 -11.42 5.66 -7.65
CA MET A 120 -11.80 4.73 -8.71
C MET A 120 -12.76 5.38 -9.71
N TYR A 121 -13.79 6.06 -9.22
CA TYR A 121 -14.81 6.66 -10.08
C TYR A 121 -14.32 7.97 -10.76
N ASN A 122 -13.60 8.81 -10.01
CA ASN A 122 -13.25 10.14 -10.48
C ASN A 122 -11.91 10.18 -11.23
N ARG A 123 -11.80 11.02 -12.26
CA ARG A 123 -10.52 11.25 -12.97
C ARG A 123 -9.53 12.00 -12.07
N LYS A 124 -8.23 11.66 -12.18
CA LYS A 124 -7.13 12.26 -11.38
C LYS A 124 -7.08 13.80 -11.40
N ASN A 125 -7.55 14.43 -12.49
CA ASN A 125 -7.56 15.89 -12.64
C ASN A 125 -8.84 16.58 -12.12
N SER A 126 -9.87 15.82 -11.76
CA SER A 126 -11.14 16.34 -11.25
C SER A 126 -11.01 16.95 -9.86
N LYS A 127 -11.99 17.78 -9.46
CA LYS A 127 -12.02 18.38 -8.12
C LYS A 127 -12.22 17.33 -7.03
N VAL A 128 -13.20 16.42 -7.20
CA VAL A 128 -13.52 15.38 -6.22
C VAL A 128 -12.32 14.48 -5.95
N TYR A 129 -11.56 14.10 -6.99
CA TYR A 129 -10.33 13.32 -6.80
C TYR A 129 -9.31 14.07 -5.92
N LYS A 130 -9.09 15.36 -6.19
CA LYS A 130 -8.14 16.19 -5.41
C LYS A 130 -8.62 16.40 -3.97
N TYR A 131 -9.92 16.60 -3.77
CA TYR A 131 -10.53 16.70 -2.45
C TYR A 131 -10.35 15.40 -1.67
N CYS A 132 -10.62 14.25 -2.29
CA CYS A 132 -10.36 12.93 -1.72
C CYS A 132 -8.90 12.76 -1.28
N THR A 133 -7.94 13.15 -2.13
CA THR A 133 -6.51 13.09 -1.78
C THR A 133 -6.19 13.90 -0.53
N LYS A 134 -6.61 15.17 -0.47
CA LYS A 134 -6.36 16.01 0.72
C LYS A 134 -7.05 15.47 1.97
N LEU A 135 -8.29 15.00 1.84
CA LEU A 135 -9.05 14.48 2.98
C LEU A 135 -8.42 13.19 3.51
N SER A 136 -7.86 12.34 2.64
CA SER A 136 -7.11 11.14 3.05
C SER A 136 -5.79 11.47 3.76
N GLU A 137 -5.10 12.53 3.36
CA GLU A 137 -3.88 13.01 4.04
C GLU A 137 -4.21 13.53 5.44
N MET A 138 -5.30 14.30 5.56
CA MET A 138 -5.82 14.75 6.86
C MET A 138 -6.23 13.57 7.74
N PHE A 139 -6.93 12.58 7.18
CA PHE A 139 -7.29 11.36 7.89
C PHE A 139 -6.08 10.68 8.52
N VAL A 140 -5.03 10.44 7.73
CA VAL A 140 -3.81 9.79 8.23
C VAL A 140 -3.16 10.61 9.35
N ALA A 141 -3.04 11.94 9.17
CA ALA A 141 -2.40 12.82 10.15
C ALA A 141 -3.09 12.79 11.52
N GLU A 142 -4.42 12.75 11.54
CA GLU A 142 -5.20 12.68 12.78
C GLU A 142 -5.26 11.26 13.35
N MET A 143 -5.57 10.29 12.48
CA MET A 143 -5.85 8.91 12.90
C MET A 143 -4.58 8.16 13.33
N ASP A 144 -3.40 8.50 12.81
CA ASP A 144 -2.14 7.89 13.27
C ASP A 144 -1.92 8.09 14.77
N GLN A 145 -2.19 9.29 15.28
CA GLN A 145 -2.01 9.61 16.70
C GLN A 145 -3.01 8.82 17.56
N VAL A 146 -4.26 8.74 17.12
CA VAL A 146 -5.31 7.99 17.80
C VAL A 146 -5.01 6.50 17.82
N MET A 147 -4.58 5.94 16.69
CA MET A 147 -4.18 4.52 16.61
C MET A 147 -3.04 4.19 17.57
N GLN A 148 -2.05 5.08 17.70
CA GLN A 148 -0.95 4.91 18.67
C GLN A 148 -1.43 4.97 20.12
N GLN A 149 -2.34 5.89 20.45
CA GLN A 149 -2.97 5.95 21.78
C GLN A 149 -3.76 4.66 22.09
N MET A 150 -4.40 4.08 21.08
CA MET A 150 -5.12 2.80 21.18
C MET A 150 -4.20 1.57 21.11
N GLY A 151 -2.88 1.75 21.07
CA GLY A 151 -1.88 0.68 21.13
C GLY A 151 -1.58 -0.02 19.80
N TYR A 152 -1.93 0.60 18.66
CA TYR A 152 -1.60 0.14 17.31
C TYR A 152 -0.41 0.94 16.73
N CYS A 153 0.15 0.49 15.60
CA CYS A 153 1.27 1.19 14.97
C CYS A 153 0.88 2.53 14.32
N CYS A 154 -0.16 2.52 13.50
CA CYS A 154 -0.60 3.64 12.66
C CYS A 154 -1.93 3.30 11.98
N SER A 155 -2.54 4.24 11.26
CA SER A 155 -3.79 4.08 10.51
C SER A 155 -3.60 3.91 9.00
N ARG A 156 -2.34 3.99 8.56
CA ARG A 156 -1.97 4.04 7.15
C ARG A 156 -2.28 2.73 6.44
N LYS A 157 -2.86 2.83 5.24
CA LYS A 157 -2.89 1.72 4.29
C LYS A 157 -1.53 1.62 3.60
N LEU A 158 -0.54 1.11 4.34
CA LEU A 158 0.82 0.95 3.81
C LEU A 158 0.77 -0.02 2.63
N SER A 159 1.40 0.35 1.54
CA SER A 159 1.61 -0.51 0.38
C SER A 159 3.07 -0.45 0.00
N PHE A 160 3.59 -1.56 -0.51
CA PHE A 160 4.88 -1.54 -1.17
C PHE A 160 4.80 -0.59 -2.35
N THR A 161 5.84 0.21 -2.53
CA THR A 161 5.99 1.00 -3.76
C THR A 161 5.86 0.03 -4.93
N PRO A 162 4.88 0.19 -5.83
CA PRO A 162 4.70 -0.76 -6.92
C PRO A 162 5.98 -0.75 -7.73
N LEU A 163 6.70 -1.88 -7.70
CA LEU A 163 7.93 -2.04 -8.45
C LEU A 163 7.56 -1.90 -9.92
N ALA A 164 8.31 -1.09 -10.66
CA ALA A 164 8.24 -1.16 -12.11
C ALA A 164 8.50 -2.62 -12.52
N LEU A 165 7.60 -3.21 -13.31
CA LEU A 165 7.77 -4.62 -13.69
C LEU A 165 8.94 -4.72 -14.66
N PHE A 166 9.74 -5.77 -14.53
CA PHE A 166 10.78 -6.05 -15.52
C PHE A 166 10.15 -6.56 -16.82
N CYS A 167 10.65 -6.08 -17.95
CA CYS A 167 10.24 -6.54 -19.27
C CYS A 167 11.27 -7.56 -19.79
N TYR A 168 10.80 -8.72 -20.25
CA TYR A 168 11.66 -9.77 -20.80
C TYR A 168 12.19 -9.48 -22.21
N GLY A 169 11.68 -8.44 -22.89
CA GLY A 169 12.03 -8.19 -24.29
C GLY A 169 13.31 -7.41 -24.52
N ALA A 170 13.81 -6.67 -23.54
CA ALA A 170 15.06 -5.93 -23.67
C ALA A 170 15.73 -5.73 -22.30
N SER A 171 17.07 -5.74 -22.30
CA SER A 171 17.84 -5.46 -21.08
C SER A 171 17.49 -4.07 -20.54
N MET A 172 17.31 -3.99 -19.21
CA MET A 172 16.91 -2.76 -18.49
C MET A 172 15.55 -2.16 -18.90
N CYS A 173 14.74 -2.88 -19.69
CA CYS A 173 13.39 -2.43 -20.02
C CYS A 173 12.45 -2.67 -18.83
N THR A 174 11.67 -1.65 -18.46
CA THR A 174 10.72 -1.71 -17.36
C THR A 174 9.34 -1.21 -17.78
N ILE A 175 8.31 -1.70 -17.11
CA ILE A 175 6.91 -1.32 -17.31
C ILE A 175 6.49 -0.48 -16.10
N ALA A 176 6.29 0.82 -16.33
CA ALA A 176 5.87 1.76 -15.30
C ALA A 176 4.46 1.47 -14.77
N ARG A 177 4.09 2.11 -13.64
CA ARG A 177 2.73 2.02 -13.07
C ARG A 177 1.68 2.53 -14.05
N ASP A 178 0.48 1.97 -13.96
CA ASP A 178 -0.68 2.26 -14.79
C ASP A 178 -0.49 1.97 -16.30
N GLN A 179 0.67 1.45 -16.72
CA GLN A 179 0.90 1.05 -18.11
C GLN A 179 0.29 -0.32 -18.41
N PRO A 180 -0.27 -0.51 -19.62
CA PRO A 180 -0.63 -1.83 -20.08
C PRO A 180 0.62 -2.67 -20.38
N TYR A 181 0.49 -3.98 -20.24
CA TYR A 181 1.54 -4.95 -20.56
C TYR A 181 0.93 -6.29 -20.93
N TRP A 182 1.72 -7.16 -21.56
CA TRP A 182 1.35 -8.53 -21.88
C TRP A 182 1.99 -9.48 -20.89
N VAL A 183 1.21 -10.45 -20.41
CA VAL A 183 1.71 -11.50 -19.52
C VAL A 183 1.30 -12.88 -19.98
N TYR A 184 2.24 -13.81 -19.87
CA TYR A 184 2.00 -15.24 -19.91
C TYR A 184 2.39 -15.83 -18.56
N GLU A 185 1.52 -16.64 -17.98
CA GLU A 185 1.76 -17.31 -16.71
C GLU A 185 1.40 -18.79 -16.84
N GLN A 186 2.31 -19.66 -16.41
CA GLN A 186 2.10 -21.09 -16.38
C GLN A 186 2.44 -21.63 -15.00
N THR A 187 1.51 -22.41 -14.45
CA THR A 187 1.68 -23.02 -13.15
C THR A 187 1.87 -24.52 -13.31
N SER A 188 2.98 -25.05 -12.78
CA SER A 188 3.22 -26.48 -12.68
C SER A 188 3.18 -26.91 -11.22
N SER A 189 2.61 -28.08 -10.95
CA SER A 189 2.61 -28.67 -9.60
C SER A 189 3.24 -30.05 -9.68
N GLN A 190 4.36 -30.24 -8.99
CA GLN A 190 5.01 -31.55 -8.84
C GLN A 190 5.41 -31.74 -7.38
N TYR A 191 5.23 -32.96 -6.86
CA TYR A 191 5.60 -33.35 -5.49
C TYR A 191 5.04 -32.43 -4.38
N GLY A 192 3.84 -31.87 -4.58
CA GLY A 192 3.21 -30.97 -3.61
C GLY A 192 3.81 -29.55 -3.59
N VAL A 193 4.69 -29.22 -4.53
CA VAL A 193 5.23 -27.87 -4.73
C VAL A 193 4.66 -27.30 -6.02
N THR A 194 4.08 -26.10 -5.92
CA THR A 194 3.54 -25.35 -7.06
C THR A 194 4.53 -24.27 -7.45
N VAL A 195 5.00 -24.31 -8.70
CA VAL A 195 5.88 -23.30 -9.29
C VAL A 195 5.08 -22.56 -10.37
N SER A 196 5.03 -21.23 -10.27
CA SER A 196 4.44 -20.37 -11.30
C SER A 196 5.54 -19.61 -12.03
N GLU A 197 5.62 -19.77 -13.34
CA GLU A 197 6.52 -19.02 -14.21
C GLU A 197 5.74 -17.91 -14.89
N ARG A 198 6.23 -16.68 -14.78
CA ARG A 198 5.54 -15.48 -15.26
C ARG A 198 6.45 -14.65 -16.15
N TYR A 199 6.00 -14.41 -17.38
CA TYR A 199 6.74 -13.68 -18.40
C TYR A 199 5.98 -12.41 -18.78
N THR A 200 6.62 -11.25 -18.58
CA THR A 200 6.01 -9.93 -18.79
C THR A 200 6.71 -9.14 -19.89
N TYR A 201 5.93 -8.55 -20.80
CA TYR A 201 6.43 -7.72 -21.89
C TYR A 201 5.67 -6.39 -21.96
N CYS A 202 6.40 -5.28 -22.13
CA CYS A 202 5.76 -4.02 -22.51
C CYS A 202 5.19 -4.14 -23.94
N LEU A 203 4.26 -3.26 -24.32
CA LEU A 203 3.61 -3.30 -25.63
C LEU A 203 4.64 -3.36 -26.77
N LYS A 204 5.62 -2.44 -26.76
CA LYS A 204 6.65 -2.36 -27.79
C LYS A 204 7.48 -3.64 -27.93
N CYS A 205 7.89 -4.23 -26.81
CA CYS A 205 8.67 -5.46 -26.81
C CYS A 205 7.84 -6.67 -27.22
N PHE A 206 6.56 -6.71 -26.80
CA PHE A 206 5.65 -7.77 -27.20
C PHE A 206 5.38 -7.72 -28.70
N ASP A 207 5.16 -6.54 -29.28
CA ASP A 207 4.95 -6.37 -30.72
C ASP A 207 6.14 -6.87 -31.54
N ALA A 208 7.35 -6.70 -31.02
CA ALA A 208 8.60 -7.18 -31.63
C ALA A 208 8.83 -8.70 -31.52
N LEU A 209 8.03 -9.43 -30.72
CA LEU A 209 8.14 -10.90 -30.63
C LEU A 209 7.71 -11.59 -31.92
N PRO A 210 8.36 -12.71 -32.30
CA PRO A 210 7.99 -13.49 -33.45
C PRO A 210 6.58 -14.09 -33.28
N PRO A 211 5.83 -14.37 -34.36
CA PRO A 211 4.46 -14.88 -34.28
C PRO A 211 4.31 -16.16 -33.43
N GLU A 212 5.34 -17.01 -33.45
CA GLU A 212 5.43 -18.26 -32.70
C GLU A 212 5.55 -18.04 -31.18
N GLY A 213 5.81 -16.80 -30.74
CA GLY A 213 5.89 -16.40 -29.34
C GLY A 213 7.27 -16.55 -28.73
N ILE A 214 7.36 -17.07 -27.51
CA ILE A 214 8.61 -17.21 -26.75
C ILE A 214 8.92 -18.68 -26.51
N SER A 215 10.21 -19.03 -26.48
CA SER A 215 10.63 -20.33 -25.97
C SER A 215 10.65 -20.30 -24.45
N LEU A 216 10.05 -21.32 -23.83
CA LEU A 216 10.08 -21.56 -22.40
C LEU A 216 11.25 -22.47 -21.99
N SER A 217 12.02 -22.96 -22.97
CA SER A 217 13.20 -23.80 -22.71
C SER A 217 14.43 -22.95 -22.44
N GLU A 218 15.29 -23.39 -21.52
CA GLU A 218 16.62 -22.81 -21.33
C GLU A 218 17.56 -23.12 -22.52
N ASN A 219 17.23 -24.13 -23.34
CA ASN A 219 17.98 -24.50 -24.52
C ASN A 219 17.51 -23.68 -25.74
N PRO A 220 18.37 -22.81 -26.31
CA PRO A 220 17.98 -21.97 -27.45
C PRO A 220 17.56 -22.72 -28.71
N ASN A 221 17.93 -24.00 -28.84
CA ASN A 221 17.60 -24.83 -29.99
C ASN A 221 16.32 -25.65 -29.81
N ASP A 222 15.73 -25.61 -28.62
CA ASP A 222 14.51 -26.35 -28.32
C ASP A 222 13.27 -25.52 -28.67
N GLN A 223 12.58 -25.95 -29.72
CA GLN A 223 11.33 -25.37 -30.21
C GLN A 223 10.10 -26.17 -29.77
N SER A 224 10.26 -27.19 -28.93
CA SER A 224 9.16 -28.06 -28.50
C SER A 224 8.28 -27.42 -27.42
N ASN A 225 8.82 -26.48 -26.65
CA ASN A 225 8.16 -25.82 -25.53
C ASN A 225 8.06 -24.30 -25.75
N MET A 226 7.06 -23.88 -26.54
CA MET A 226 6.83 -22.49 -26.90
C MET A 226 5.54 -21.97 -26.25
N ALA A 227 5.56 -20.72 -25.78
CA ALA A 227 4.37 -19.96 -25.40
C ALA A 227 3.99 -19.00 -26.54
N PRO A 228 2.96 -19.31 -27.34
CA PRO A 228 2.58 -18.50 -28.48
C PRO A 228 1.94 -17.17 -28.06
N LYS A 229 2.05 -16.14 -28.91
CA LYS A 229 1.62 -14.77 -28.59
C LYS A 229 0.13 -14.68 -28.22
N ASP A 230 -0.71 -15.53 -28.82
CA ASP A 230 -2.14 -15.60 -28.57
C ASP A 230 -2.51 -16.06 -27.14
N LYS A 231 -1.57 -16.69 -26.43
CA LYS A 231 -1.74 -17.10 -25.03
C LYS A 231 -1.42 -16.00 -24.02
N PHE A 232 -0.85 -14.88 -24.46
CA PHE A 232 -0.61 -13.76 -23.58
C PHE A 232 -1.90 -12.98 -23.33
N VAL A 233 -2.08 -12.56 -22.08
CA VAL A 233 -3.20 -11.72 -21.67
C VAL A 233 -2.70 -10.31 -21.46
N GLN A 234 -3.43 -9.34 -22.00
CA GLN A 234 -3.13 -7.94 -21.72
C GLN A 234 -3.64 -7.57 -20.34
N MET A 235 -2.75 -7.06 -19.50
CA MET A 235 -3.04 -6.57 -18.15
C MET A 235 -2.61 -5.11 -18.01
N LYS A 236 -2.95 -4.50 -16.88
CA LYS A 236 -2.52 -3.16 -16.49
C LYS A 236 -1.70 -3.25 -15.21
N ASN A 237 -0.59 -2.52 -15.13
CA ASN A 237 0.26 -2.48 -13.94
C ASN A 237 -0.36 -1.55 -12.86
N ASN A 238 -1.51 -1.96 -12.31
CA ASN A 238 -2.27 -1.20 -11.31
C ASN A 238 -2.57 -2.01 -10.03
N VAL A 239 -2.04 -3.23 -9.91
CA VAL A 239 -2.12 -4.02 -8.68
C VAL A 239 -1.28 -3.35 -7.60
N ILE A 240 -1.83 -3.25 -6.39
CA ILE A 240 -1.18 -2.67 -5.22
C ILE A 240 -0.97 -3.77 -4.20
N ASP A 241 0.29 -4.07 -3.91
CA ASP A 241 0.66 -5.01 -2.85
C ASP A 241 0.68 -4.27 -1.51
N TYR A 242 -0.31 -4.53 -0.67
CA TYR A 242 -0.41 -3.92 0.65
C TYR A 242 0.56 -4.56 1.65
N GLU A 243 1.05 -3.75 2.59
CA GLU A 243 1.88 -4.20 3.71
C GLU A 243 1.12 -5.24 4.54
N PRO A 244 1.69 -6.43 4.77
CA PRO A 244 1.01 -7.46 5.55
C PRO A 244 0.89 -7.04 7.03
N PHE A 245 -0.17 -7.51 7.66
CA PHE A 245 -0.34 -7.41 9.10
C PHE A 245 0.15 -8.68 9.81
N GLU A 246 0.78 -8.49 10.97
CA GLU A 246 1.12 -9.53 11.93
C GLU A 246 0.32 -9.32 13.21
N VAL A 247 -0.02 -10.40 13.90
CA VAL A 247 -0.69 -10.34 15.20
C VAL A 247 0.34 -10.46 16.31
N CYS A 248 0.40 -9.46 17.18
CA CYS A 248 1.28 -9.49 18.33
C CYS A 248 0.88 -10.64 19.27
N LYS A 249 1.86 -11.42 19.74
CA LYS A 249 1.60 -12.57 20.63
C LYS A 249 1.15 -12.19 22.04
N TYR A 250 1.52 -11.00 22.49
CA TYR A 250 1.19 -10.50 23.82
C TYR A 250 -0.12 -9.73 23.76
N CYS A 251 -0.17 -8.60 23.04
CA CYS A 251 -1.36 -7.75 23.07
C CYS A 251 -2.46 -8.14 22.06
N HIS A 252 -2.25 -9.18 21.23
CA HIS A 252 -3.19 -9.64 20.18
C HIS A 252 -3.65 -8.61 19.14
N ARG A 253 -3.08 -7.40 19.17
CA ARG A 253 -3.33 -6.36 18.17
C ARG A 253 -2.66 -6.70 16.84
N LYS A 254 -3.28 -6.26 15.74
CA LYS A 254 -2.69 -6.28 14.39
C LYS A 254 -1.71 -5.13 14.24
N TRP A 255 -0.53 -5.43 13.72
CA TRP A 255 0.55 -4.49 13.44
C TRP A 255 0.99 -4.67 12.00
N HIS A 256 1.32 -3.59 11.29
CA HIS A 256 2.06 -3.72 10.05
C HIS A 256 3.37 -4.46 10.33
N ARG A 257 3.71 -5.46 9.50
CA ARG A 257 4.92 -6.29 9.68
C ARG A 257 6.16 -5.41 9.81
N ILE A 258 6.30 -4.41 8.94
CA ILE A 258 7.41 -3.45 8.97
C ILE A 258 7.45 -2.63 10.25
N CYS A 259 6.30 -2.16 10.76
CA CYS A 259 6.25 -1.42 12.03
C CYS A 259 6.67 -2.31 13.21
N ALA A 260 6.21 -3.56 13.23
CA ALA A 260 6.54 -4.53 14.28
C ALA A 260 8.03 -4.91 14.30
N LEU A 261 8.75 -4.81 13.17
CA LEU A 261 10.19 -5.10 13.12
C LEU A 261 11.03 -4.08 13.90
N TYR A 262 10.58 -2.83 13.99
CA TYR A 262 11.33 -1.72 14.61
C TYR A 262 10.78 -1.29 15.97
N ASP A 263 9.59 -1.75 16.35
CA ASP A 263 9.00 -1.44 17.66
C ASP A 263 9.62 -2.32 18.76
N LYS A 264 10.16 -1.67 19.81
CA LYS A 264 10.81 -2.34 20.95
C LYS A 264 9.85 -3.17 21.79
N LYS A 265 8.55 -2.89 21.72
CA LYS A 265 7.49 -3.50 22.53
C LYS A 265 6.78 -4.65 21.83
N VAL A 266 7.04 -4.87 20.54
CA VAL A 266 6.32 -5.87 19.73
C VAL A 266 7.20 -7.08 19.48
N VAL A 267 6.69 -8.26 19.84
CA VAL A 267 7.34 -9.54 19.54
C VAL A 267 6.49 -10.30 18.51
N ILE A 268 6.96 -10.26 17.28
CA ILE A 268 6.52 -11.14 16.20
C ILE A 268 7.47 -12.34 16.10
N LEU A 269 6.93 -13.54 15.86
CA LEU A 269 7.75 -14.67 15.43
C LEU A 269 8.21 -14.36 14.01
N VAL A 270 9.52 -14.27 13.81
CA VAL A 270 10.07 -14.46 12.47
C VAL A 270 10.09 -15.96 12.27
N VAL A 271 9.13 -16.49 11.51
CA VAL A 271 9.17 -17.89 11.04
C VAL A 271 10.05 -17.93 9.79
#